data_AF-A0A7Y5DLU8-F1
#
_entry.id   AF-A0A7Y5DLU8-F1
#
_cell.length_a   1.000
_cell.length_b   1.000
_cell.length_c   1.000
_cell.angle_alpha   90.00
_cell.angle_beta   90.00
_cell.angle_gamma   90.00
#
_symmetry.space_group_name_H-M   'P 1'
#
loop_
_entity.id
_entity.type
_entity.pdbx_description
1 polymer ?
#
loop_
_entity_poly.entity_id
_entity_poly.type
_entity_poly.pdbx_seq_one_letter_code
_entity_poly.pdbx_strand_id
1 'polypeptide(L)'
;AMLCLAQGTSVLTETIFENRYMHVPELGRMGAHIETSGRTAIVHGVDKLTGAEVMATDLRASMSLVIAGLAAEGETQVHRLYHLDRGYERLEEKLALVGAQIERVGGD
;
A
#
# COMPACT_ATOMS: atom_id res chain seq x y z
N ALA A 1 -1.26 -4.54 -1.71
CA ALA A 1 -1.98 -3.91 -2.84
C ALA A 1 -2.55 -4.94 -3.82
N MET A 2 -1.74 -5.63 -4.63
CA MET A 2 -2.23 -6.48 -5.75
C MET A 2 -3.36 -7.45 -5.37
N LEU A 3 -3.18 -8.24 -4.31
CA LEU A 3 -4.16 -9.25 -3.89
C LEU A 3 -5.50 -8.64 -3.43
N CYS A 4 -5.51 -7.36 -3.03
CA CYS A 4 -6.74 -6.67 -2.67
C CYS A 4 -7.68 -6.48 -3.88
N LEU A 5 -7.16 -6.50 -5.11
CA LEU A 5 -7.93 -6.36 -6.34
C LEU A 5 -7.99 -7.67 -7.16
N ALA A 6 -7.41 -8.75 -6.65
CA ALA A 6 -7.45 -10.06 -7.31
C ALA A 6 -8.82 -10.72 -7.10
N GLN A 7 -9.32 -11.47 -8.08
CA GLN A 7 -10.59 -12.18 -7.92
C GLN A 7 -10.46 -13.33 -6.90
N GLY A 8 -11.35 -13.35 -5.90
CA GLY A 8 -11.44 -14.43 -4.92
C GLY A 8 -10.67 -14.16 -3.62
N THR A 9 -10.32 -15.23 -2.91
CA THR A 9 -9.64 -15.18 -1.61
C THR A 9 -8.19 -15.65 -1.74
N SER A 10 -7.27 -14.86 -1.21
CA SER A 10 -5.84 -15.18 -1.13
C SER A 10 -5.41 -15.29 0.33
N VAL A 11 -4.42 -16.15 0.60
CA VAL A 11 -3.86 -16.32 1.94
C VAL A 11 -2.36 -16.05 1.88
N LEU A 12 -1.89 -15.10 2.70
CA LEU A 12 -0.47 -14.84 2.90
C LEU A 12 -0.06 -15.34 4.28
N THR A 13 1.06 -16.05 4.34
CA THR A 13 1.69 -16.46 5.60
C THR A 13 3.09 -15.89 5.66
N GLU A 14 3.34 -15.01 6.62
CA GLU A 14 4.64 -14.42 6.86
C GLU A 14 5.40 -15.36 7.81
N THR A 15 6.57 -15.88 7.42
CA THR A 15 7.32 -16.87 8.23
C THR A 15 8.59 -16.32 8.86
N ILE A 16 8.98 -15.09 8.51
CA ILE A 16 10.22 -14.46 8.95
C ILE A 16 9.96 -13.41 10.03
N PHE A 17 8.96 -12.54 9.86
CA PHE A 17 8.70 -11.42 10.78
C PHE A 17 7.32 -11.50 11.43
N GLU A 18 7.24 -11.49 12.75
CA GLU A 18 5.95 -11.65 13.45
C GLU A 18 4.97 -10.48 13.23
N ASN A 19 5.48 -9.28 12.97
CA ASN A 19 4.68 -8.04 12.91
C ASN A 19 4.80 -7.31 11.56
N ARG A 20 4.62 -8.01 10.43
CA ARG A 20 4.80 -7.43 9.08
C ARG A 20 3.49 -7.02 8.38
N TYR A 21 2.36 -7.05 9.06
CA TYR A 21 1.06 -6.65 8.52
C TYR A 21 0.62 -5.24 8.92
N MET A 22 1.55 -4.36 9.30
CA MET A 22 1.26 -2.98 9.73
C MET A 22 0.59 -2.10 8.66
N HIS A 23 0.69 -2.50 7.38
CA HIS A 23 0.02 -1.83 6.27
C HIS A 23 -1.46 -2.22 6.10
N VAL A 24 -1.92 -3.28 6.78
CA VAL A 24 -3.30 -3.78 6.64
C VAL A 24 -4.35 -2.74 7.08
N PRO A 25 -4.23 -2.07 8.25
CA PRO A 25 -5.19 -1.04 8.64
C PRO A 25 -5.29 0.10 7.62
N GLU A 26 -4.17 0.52 7.06
CA GLU A 26 -4.12 1.60 6.06
C GLU A 26 -4.74 1.18 4.72
N LEU A 27 -4.51 -0.05 4.27
CA LEU A 27 -5.25 -0.60 3.13
C LEU A 27 -6.75 -0.73 3.42
N GLY A 28 -7.12 -1.03 4.67
CA GLY A 28 -8.52 -1.03 5.12
C GLY A 28 -9.18 0.35 5.00
N ARG A 29 -8.45 1.45 5.27
CA ARG A 29 -8.93 2.82 5.03
C ARG A 29 -9.24 3.09 3.56
N MET A 30 -8.53 2.39 2.65
CA MET A 30 -8.75 2.45 1.20
C MET A 30 -9.84 1.47 0.71
N GLY A 31 -10.52 0.78 1.62
CA GLY A 31 -11.60 -0.17 1.29
C GLY A 31 -11.16 -1.62 1.07
N ALA A 32 -9.91 -1.98 1.38
CA ALA A 32 -9.48 -3.37 1.29
C ALA A 32 -10.13 -4.25 2.37
N HIS A 33 -10.51 -5.49 2.00
CA HIS A 33 -11.03 -6.47 2.94
C HIS A 33 -9.94 -7.50 3.30
N ILE A 34 -9.33 -7.34 4.48
CA ILE A 34 -8.22 -8.18 4.94
C ILE A 34 -8.43 -8.56 6.40
N GLU A 35 -8.33 -9.86 6.68
CA GLU A 35 -8.38 -10.40 8.03
C GLU A 35 -6.99 -10.92 8.41
N THR A 36 -6.46 -10.51 9.57
CA THR A 36 -5.16 -10.99 10.07
C THR A 36 -5.36 -11.86 11.30
N SER A 37 -4.76 -13.05 11.30
CA SER A 37 -4.71 -13.96 12.44
C SER A 37 -3.29 -14.49 12.62
N GLY A 38 -2.61 -14.01 13.67
CA GLY A 38 -1.22 -14.31 13.92
C GLY A 38 -0.33 -13.95 12.73
N ARG A 39 0.27 -14.97 12.11
CA ARG A 39 1.20 -14.85 10.97
C ARG A 39 0.52 -14.87 9.61
N THR A 40 -0.80 -15.02 9.60
CA THR A 40 -1.59 -15.19 8.39
C THR A 40 -2.45 -13.97 8.11
N ALA A 41 -2.48 -13.52 6.87
CA ALA A 41 -3.44 -12.56 6.36
C ALA A 41 -4.30 -13.22 5.28
N ILE A 42 -5.62 -13.17 5.45
CA ILE A 42 -6.62 -13.60 4.47
C ILE A 42 -7.09 -12.33 3.77
N VAL A 43 -6.85 -12.25 2.46
CA VAL A 43 -7.20 -11.10 1.63
C VAL A 43 -8.35 -11.51 0.73
N HIS A 44 -9.48 -10.83 0.87
CA HIS A 44 -10.61 -10.99 -0.04
C HIS A 44 -10.54 -9.88 -1.07
N GLY A 45 -10.49 -10.27 -2.35
CA GLY A 45 -10.55 -9.35 -3.46
C GLY A 45 -11.75 -8.44 -3.39
N VAL A 46 -11.53 -7.14 -3.61
CA VAL A 46 -12.57 -6.13 -3.78
C VAL A 46 -12.53 -5.59 -5.21
N ASP A 47 -13.66 -5.12 -5.71
CA ASP A 47 -13.77 -4.61 -7.08
C ASP A 47 -12.91 -3.35 -7.30
N LYS A 48 -12.74 -2.55 -6.23
CA LYS A 48 -11.98 -1.30 -6.26
C LYS A 48 -11.45 -0.92 -4.90
N LEU A 49 -10.38 -0.13 -4.93
CA LEU A 49 -9.92 0.67 -3.79
C LEU A 49 -10.38 2.11 -3.99
N THR A 50 -10.57 2.83 -2.90
CA THR A 50 -10.88 4.27 -2.92
C THR A 50 -9.71 5.04 -2.31
N GLY A 51 -9.36 6.16 -2.94
CA GLY A 51 -8.31 7.03 -2.46
C GLY A 51 -8.61 7.57 -1.06
N ALA A 52 -7.56 7.64 -0.24
CA ALA A 52 -7.65 8.08 1.15
C ALA A 52 -6.33 8.71 1.62
N GLU A 53 -6.39 9.43 2.73
CA GLU A 53 -5.19 9.75 3.50
C GLU A 53 -4.72 8.52 4.28
N VAL A 54 -3.48 8.12 4.02
CA VAL A 54 -2.84 6.95 4.63
C VAL A 54 -1.42 7.26 5.12
N MET A 55 -0.94 6.46 6.07
CA MET A 55 0.32 6.69 6.76
C MET A 55 1.32 5.54 6.56
N ALA A 56 2.49 5.83 6.01
CA ALA A 56 3.56 4.85 5.93
C ALA A 56 4.10 4.48 7.32
N THR A 57 4.20 3.17 7.60
CA THR A 57 4.73 2.62 8.87
C THR A 57 6.17 2.12 8.74
N ASP A 58 6.55 1.68 7.54
CA ASP A 58 7.86 1.11 7.23
C ASP A 58 8.14 1.16 5.71
N LEU A 59 9.34 0.75 5.30
CA LEU A 59 9.80 0.81 3.91
C LEU A 59 8.94 0.00 2.92
N ARG A 60 8.44 -1.17 3.31
CA ARG A 60 7.70 -2.04 2.38
C ARG A 60 6.21 -1.75 2.45
N ALA A 61 5.70 -1.39 3.62
CA ALA A 61 4.37 -0.82 3.78
C ALA A 61 4.19 0.44 2.93
N SER A 62 5.15 1.37 2.95
CA SER A 62 5.05 2.62 2.18
C SER A 62 4.89 2.36 0.67
N MET A 63 5.71 1.48 0.09
CA MET A 63 5.57 1.09 -1.32
C MET A 63 4.22 0.41 -1.59
N SER A 64 3.74 -0.45 -0.68
CA SER A 64 2.43 -1.10 -0.81
C SER A 64 1.30 -0.08 -0.88
N LEU A 65 1.36 0.98 -0.07
CA LEU A 65 0.37 2.07 -0.08
C LEU A 65 0.47 2.94 -1.34
N VAL A 66 1.67 3.22 -1.84
CA VAL A 66 1.85 3.90 -3.13
C VAL A 66 1.21 3.11 -4.27
N ILE A 67 1.46 1.80 -4.35
CA ILE A 67 0.86 0.94 -5.37
C ILE A 67 -0.67 0.87 -5.21
N ALA A 68 -1.16 0.80 -3.97
CA ALA A 68 -2.59 0.84 -3.71
C ALA A 68 -3.22 2.16 -4.18
N GLY A 69 -2.56 3.29 -3.95
CA GLY A 69 -3.03 4.61 -4.38
C GLY A 69 -3.08 4.74 -5.90
N LEU A 70 -2.07 4.22 -6.61
CA LEU A 70 -2.05 4.20 -8.07
C LEU A 70 -3.17 3.35 -8.69
N ALA A 71 -3.71 2.37 -7.94
CA ALA A 71 -4.80 1.51 -8.39
C ALA A 71 -6.18 1.93 -7.84
N ALA A 72 -6.24 2.95 -6.98
CA ALA A 72 -7.46 3.39 -6.34
C ALA A 72 -8.22 4.40 -7.20
N GLU A 73 -9.54 4.45 -7.04
CA GLU A 73 -10.35 5.54 -7.57
C GLU A 73 -10.19 6.79 -6.71
N GLY A 74 -9.95 7.94 -7.33
CA GLY A 74 -9.79 9.21 -6.64
C GLY A 74 -8.34 9.48 -6.21
N GLU A 75 -8.16 10.34 -5.21
CA GLU A 75 -6.85 10.82 -4.76
C GLU A 75 -6.40 10.10 -3.49
N THR A 76 -5.15 9.63 -3.47
CA THR A 76 -4.52 9.04 -2.29
C THR A 76 -3.37 9.93 -1.84
N GLN A 77 -3.34 10.31 -0.56
CA GLN A 77 -2.23 11.03 0.03
C GLN A 77 -1.48 10.11 0.99
N VAL A 78 -0.20 9.87 0.72
CA VAL A 78 0.65 8.99 1.53
C VAL A 78 1.59 9.84 2.39
N HIS A 79 1.40 9.81 3.70
CA HIS A 79 2.24 10.55 4.64
C HIS A 79 3.45 9.73 5.11
N ARG A 80 4.45 10.43 5.68
CA ARG A 80 5.69 9.86 6.26
C ARG A 80 6.55 9.10 5.23
N LEU A 81 6.68 9.68 4.03
CA LEU A 81 7.47 9.10 2.93
C LEU A 81 8.97 8.93 3.22
N TYR A 82 9.52 9.49 4.31
CA TYR A 82 10.91 9.22 4.72
C TYR A 82 11.18 7.71 4.94
N HIS A 83 10.15 6.90 5.21
CA HIS A 83 10.28 5.45 5.24
C HIS A 83 10.59 4.85 3.85
N LEU A 84 10.00 5.41 2.79
CA LEU A 84 10.18 5.00 1.40
C LEU A 84 11.59 5.33 0.89
N ASP A 85 12.08 6.52 1.22
CA ASP A 85 13.40 7.03 0.79
C ASP A 85 14.56 6.15 1.26
N ARG A 86 14.36 5.38 2.33
CA ARG A 86 15.36 4.44 2.86
C ARG A 86 15.68 3.27 1.91
N GLY A 87 14.88 3.05 0.87
CA GLY A 87 15.08 1.92 -0.04
C GLY A 87 14.55 2.11 -1.46
N TYR A 88 13.94 3.26 -1.76
CA TYR A 88 13.56 3.63 -3.12
C TYR A 88 14.03 5.05 -3.41
N GLU A 89 14.93 5.18 -4.37
CA GLU A 89 15.45 6.47 -4.83
C GLU A 89 14.53 7.05 -5.90
N ARG A 90 14.07 8.30 -5.71
CA ARG A 90 13.29 9.10 -6.68
C ARG A 90 12.16 8.28 -7.31
N LEU A 91 11.38 7.62 -6.44
CA LEU A 91 10.37 6.66 -6.88
C LEU A 91 9.29 7.35 -7.72
N GLU A 92 8.83 8.51 -7.28
CA GLU A 92 7.85 9.36 -7.95
C GLU A 92 8.24 9.62 -9.40
N GLU A 93 9.51 9.93 -9.66
CA GLU A 93 9.99 10.16 -11.01
C GLU A 93 10.00 8.88 -11.84
N LYS A 94 10.50 7.79 -11.27
CA LYS A 94 10.56 6.48 -11.95
C LYS A 94 9.15 5.98 -12.31
N LEU A 95 8.18 6.20 -11.43
CA LEU A 95 6.79 5.84 -11.67
C LEU A 95 6.13 6.79 -12.68
N ALA A 96 6.40 8.09 -12.61
CA ALA A 96 5.92 9.06 -13.60
C ALA A 96 6.42 8.73 -15.01
N LEU A 97 7.66 8.25 -15.16
CA LEU A 97 8.22 7.78 -16.44
C LEU A 97 7.45 6.61 -17.07
N VAL A 98 6.70 5.84 -16.27
CA VAL A 98 5.83 4.76 -16.76
C VAL A 98 4.34 5.12 -16.74
N GLY A 99 4.03 6.41 -16.64
CA GLY A 99 2.67 6.94 -16.77
C GLY A 99 1.88 7.06 -15.47
N ALA A 100 2.52 6.89 -14.31
CA ALA A 100 1.85 7.11 -13.04
C ALA A 100 1.54 8.61 -12.83
N GLN A 101 0.30 8.90 -12.42
CA GLN A 101 -0.07 10.23 -11.92
C GLN A 101 0.29 10.29 -10.44
N ILE A 102 1.50 10.78 -10.15
CA ILE A 102 2.05 10.87 -8.81
C ILE A 102 2.89 12.13 -8.71
N GLU A 103 2.75 12.82 -7.59
CA GLU A 103 3.62 13.94 -7.25
C GLU A 103 4.06 13.82 -5.78
N ARG A 104 5.23 14.38 -5.49
CA ARG A 104 5.70 14.53 -4.12
C ARG A 104 5.39 15.94 -3.66
N VAL A 105 4.40 16.05 -2.77
CA VAL A 105 3.96 17.31 -2.17
C VAL A 105 4.60 17.49 -0.80
N GLY A 106 5.24 18.65 -0.60
CA GLY A 106 5.89 19.02 0.65
C GLY A 106 7.27 18.36 0.80
N GLY A 107 8.31 19.15 0.55
CA GLY A 107 9.69 18.85 0.86
C GLY A 107 10.49 20.15 0.83
N ASP A 108 11.07 20.50 1.97
CA ASP A 108 12.49 20.83 2.04
C ASP A 108 13.25 19.52 2.25
#